data_AF-A0A952P967-F1
#
_entry.id   AF-A0A952P967-F1
#
_cell.length_a   1.000
_cell.length_b   1.000
_cell.length_c   1.000
_cell.angle_alpha   90.00
_cell.angle_beta   90.00
_cell.angle_gamma   90.00
#
_symmetry.space_group_name_H-M   'P 1'
#
loop_
_entity.id
_entity.type
_entity.pdbx_description
1 polymer ?
#
loop_
_entity_poly.entity_id
_entity_poly.type
_entity_poly.pdbx_seq_one_letter_code
_entity_poly.pdbx_strand_id
1 'polypeptide(L)'
;MAQVRDNKSKDQIGSKQKSEFLAIMDSLFPDQDLLNVSSKFRKKADFTFELMQKQNWNQEEFEKTMLEFSMKWVYNSWMPANVLEFKKKLFADNDMVI
;
A
#
# COMPACT_ATOMS: atom_id res chain seq x y z
N MET A 1 -3.23 -24.37 -31.00
CA MET A 1 -3.78 -23.44 -29.99
C MET A 1 -2.93 -23.60 -28.73
N ALA A 2 -1.93 -22.73 -28.56
CA ALA A 2 -0.97 -22.83 -27.47
C ALA A 2 -1.54 -22.20 -26.20
N GLN A 3 -1.39 -22.92 -25.09
CA GLN A 3 -1.82 -22.55 -23.75
C GLN A 3 -1.25 -21.18 -23.36
N VAL A 4 -2.12 -20.17 -23.24
CA VAL A 4 -1.82 -18.97 -22.47
C VAL A 4 -1.86 -19.42 -21.01
N ARG A 5 -0.70 -19.84 -20.50
CA ARG A 5 -0.51 -20.15 -19.08
C ARG A 5 -0.91 -18.90 -18.28
N ASP A 6 -1.91 -19.04 -17.42
CA ASP A 6 -2.21 -18.17 -16.30
C ASP A 6 -0.93 -17.88 -15.49
N ASN A 7 -0.19 -16.84 -15.86
CA ASN A 7 0.89 -16.28 -15.06
C ASN A 7 0.33 -15.15 -14.16
N LYS A 8 -0.87 -15.34 -13.62
CA LYS A 8 -1.49 -14.39 -12.69
C LYS A 8 -0.90 -14.60 -11.28
N SER A 9 -0.27 -13.54 -10.79
CA SER A 9 -0.35 -13.13 -9.37
C SER A 9 0.39 -13.97 -8.32
N LYS A 10 1.65 -14.40 -8.55
CA LYS A 10 2.48 -14.87 -7.43
C LYS A 10 3.08 -13.74 -6.57
N ASP A 11 3.22 -12.54 -7.13
CA ASP A 11 3.90 -11.42 -6.45
C ASP A 11 2.97 -10.27 -6.02
N GLN A 12 1.65 -10.42 -6.20
CA GLN A 12 0.68 -9.36 -5.88
C GLN A 12 0.35 -9.33 -4.38
N ILE A 13 0.19 -8.13 -3.82
CA ILE A 13 -0.09 -7.97 -2.38
C ILE A 13 -1.43 -8.59 -1.95
N GLY A 14 -1.44 -9.19 -0.76
CA GLY A 14 -2.57 -9.96 -0.22
C GLY A 14 -2.83 -9.73 1.28
N SER A 15 -3.45 -10.71 1.93
CA SER A 15 -3.88 -10.59 3.33
C SER A 15 -2.74 -10.25 4.30
N LYS A 16 -1.55 -10.83 4.09
CA LYS A 16 -0.35 -10.56 4.90
C LYS A 16 0.03 -9.07 4.83
N GLN A 17 0.18 -8.52 3.62
CA GLN A 17 0.52 -7.11 3.43
C GLN A 17 -0.59 -6.17 3.93
N LYS A 18 -1.86 -6.61 3.89
CA LYS A 18 -2.95 -5.85 4.50
C LYS A 18 -2.78 -5.71 6.01
N SER A 19 -2.42 -6.80 6.69
CA SER A 19 -2.13 -6.77 8.13
C SER A 19 -0.93 -5.90 8.45
N GLU A 20 0.14 -5.98 7.65
CA GLU A 20 1.32 -5.13 7.80
C GLU A 20 1.00 -3.66 7.58
N PHE A 21 0.21 -3.35 6.53
CA PHE A 21 -0.27 -2.00 6.26
C PHE A 21 -1.02 -1.44 7.47
N LEU A 22 -2.00 -2.18 8.00
CA LEU A 22 -2.76 -1.74 9.16
C LEU A 22 -1.87 -1.50 10.39
N ALA A 23 -0.90 -2.39 10.65
CA ALA A 23 0.01 -2.24 11.78
C ALA A 23 0.93 -1.02 11.65
N ILE A 24 1.48 -0.77 10.46
CA ILE A 24 2.31 0.42 10.20
C ILE A 24 1.49 1.69 10.40
N MET A 25 0.28 1.73 9.82
CA MET A 25 -0.57 2.91 9.92
C MET A 25 -1.06 3.15 11.36
N ASP A 26 -1.38 2.09 12.11
CA ASP A 26 -1.76 2.20 13.52
C ASP A 26 -0.59 2.73 14.38
N SER A 27 0.63 2.27 14.11
CA SER A 27 1.84 2.77 14.79
C SER A 27 2.15 4.24 14.48
N LEU A 28 1.90 4.69 13.24
CA LEU A 28 2.15 6.09 12.83
C LEU A 28 1.02 7.02 13.28
N PHE A 29 -0.20 6.50 13.41
CA PHE A 29 -1.41 7.27 13.73
C PHE A 29 -2.23 6.58 14.83
N PRO A 30 -1.68 6.41 16.05
CA PRO A 30 -2.32 5.64 17.11
C PRO A 30 -3.71 6.16 17.50
N ASP A 31 -3.94 7.48 17.35
CA ASP A 31 -5.24 8.11 17.63
C ASP A 31 -6.38 7.67 16.68
N GLN A 32 -6.04 6.98 15.58
CA GLN A 32 -7.02 6.52 14.59
C GLN A 32 -7.54 5.11 14.86
N ASP A 33 -6.96 4.38 15.81
CA ASP A 33 -7.39 3.04 16.26
C ASP A 33 -7.70 2.12 15.06
N LEU A 34 -6.71 1.95 14.18
CA LEU A 34 -6.88 1.29 12.89
C LEU A 34 -6.98 -0.24 13.03
N LEU A 35 -6.47 -0.80 14.12
CA LEU A 35 -6.65 -2.22 14.43
C LEU A 35 -8.09 -2.55 14.85
N ASN A 36 -8.83 -1.58 15.38
CA ASN A 36 -10.25 -1.72 15.69
C ASN A 36 -11.12 -1.66 14.43
N VAL A 37 -11.84 -2.76 14.16
CA VAL A 37 -12.73 -2.91 13.01
C VAL A 37 -13.90 -1.92 13.00
N SER A 38 -14.26 -1.36 14.15
CA SER A 38 -15.34 -0.37 14.28
C SER A 38 -14.86 1.07 14.06
N SER A 39 -13.54 1.31 13.97
CA SER A 39 -13.00 2.65 13.71
C SER A 39 -13.44 3.17 12.34
N LYS A 40 -13.81 4.46 12.28
CA LYS A 40 -14.12 5.14 11.02
C LYS A 40 -12.89 5.19 10.09
N PHE A 41 -11.69 5.18 10.66
CA PHE A 41 -10.44 5.23 9.91
C PHE A 41 -10.04 3.86 9.33
N ARG A 42 -10.50 2.76 9.94
CA ARG A 42 -10.27 1.41 9.39
C ARG A 42 -10.80 1.26 7.97
N LYS A 43 -12.00 1.78 7.69
CA LYS A 43 -12.58 1.77 6.32
C LYS A 43 -11.70 2.51 5.31
N LYS A 44 -11.04 3.61 5.73
CA LYS A 44 -10.11 4.38 4.90
C LYS A 44 -8.83 3.59 4.61
N ALA A 45 -8.31 2.87 5.61
CA ALA A 45 -7.18 1.98 5.44
C ALA A 45 -7.51 0.80 4.50
N ASP A 46 -8.66 0.15 4.69
CA ASP A 46 -9.13 -0.93 3.82
C ASP A 46 -9.25 -0.46 2.36
N PHE A 47 -9.90 0.68 2.12
CA PHE A 47 -10.00 1.27 0.79
C PHE A 47 -8.64 1.59 0.16
N THR A 48 -7.69 2.08 0.95
CA THR A 48 -6.32 2.37 0.46
C THR A 48 -5.63 1.09 -0.01
N PHE A 49 -5.75 0.01 0.77
CA PHE A 49 -5.17 -1.27 0.40
C PHE A 49 -5.82 -1.86 -0.86
N GLU A 50 -7.14 -1.74 -1.00
CA GLU A 50 -7.85 -2.13 -2.23
C GLU A 50 -7.36 -1.35 -3.46
N LEU A 51 -7.06 -0.06 -3.31
CA LEU A 51 -6.48 0.75 -4.39
C LEU A 51 -5.09 0.26 -4.80
N MET A 52 -4.25 -0.13 -3.83
CA MET A 52 -2.93 -0.71 -4.12
C MET A 52 -3.08 -2.01 -4.92
N GLN A 53 -4.03 -2.88 -4.53
CA GLN A 53 -4.33 -4.12 -5.25
C GLN A 53 -4.81 -3.85 -6.68
N LYS A 54 -5.73 -2.88 -6.87
CA LYS A 54 -6.24 -2.48 -8.20
C LYS A 54 -5.17 -1.88 -9.11
N GLN A 55 -4.15 -1.26 -8.52
CA GLN A 55 -2.97 -0.77 -9.24
C GLN A 55 -1.89 -1.85 -9.44
N ASN A 56 -2.22 -3.13 -9.21
CA ASN A 56 -1.34 -4.27 -9.39
C ASN A 56 -0.01 -4.16 -8.64
N TRP A 57 -0.05 -3.61 -7.42
CA TRP A 57 1.16 -3.50 -6.60
C TRP A 57 1.73 -4.88 -6.30
N ASN A 58 3.04 -5.01 -6.49
CA ASN A 58 3.77 -6.18 -6.04
C ASN A 58 4.30 -6.01 -4.60
N GLN A 59 4.80 -7.09 -4.01
CA GLN A 59 5.31 -7.07 -2.64
C GLN A 59 6.48 -6.08 -2.45
N GLU A 60 7.42 -6.01 -3.39
CA GLU A 60 8.57 -5.10 -3.30
C GLU A 60 8.15 -3.63 -3.33
N GLU A 61 7.24 -3.28 -4.24
CA GLU A 61 6.68 -1.93 -4.33
C GLU A 61 5.99 -1.52 -3.04
N PHE A 62 5.23 -2.44 -2.45
CA PHE A 62 4.59 -2.22 -1.16
C PHE A 62 5.60 -2.01 -0.04
N GLU A 63 6.55 -2.93 0.13
CA GLU A 63 7.54 -2.86 1.22
C GLU A 63 8.37 -1.58 1.15
N LYS A 64 8.90 -1.23 -0.03
CA LYS A 64 9.66 0.00 -0.23
C LYS A 64 8.82 1.26 0.01
N THR A 65 7.60 1.29 -0.50
CA THR A 65 6.71 2.45 -0.33
C THR A 65 6.32 2.65 1.13
N MET A 66 5.96 1.57 1.84
CA MET A 66 5.57 1.65 3.24
C MET A 66 6.75 2.00 4.15
N LEU A 67 7.95 1.48 3.87
CA LEU A 67 9.17 1.87 4.58
C LEU A 67 9.43 3.37 4.42
N GLU A 68 9.48 3.84 3.18
CA GLU A 68 9.72 5.25 2.85
C GLU A 68 8.65 6.16 3.45
N PHE A 69 7.38 5.77 3.36
CA PHE A 69 6.27 6.48 3.97
C PHE A 69 6.46 6.58 5.49
N SER A 70 6.77 5.46 6.17
CA SER A 70 6.95 5.44 7.62
C SER A 70 8.14 6.29 8.10
N MET A 71 9.20 6.39 7.28
CA MET A 71 10.40 7.16 7.63
C MET A 71 10.26 8.66 7.36
N LYS A 72 9.57 9.04 6.27
CA LYS A 72 9.54 10.43 5.79
C LYS A 72 8.23 11.16 6.11
N TRP A 73 7.20 10.46 6.58
CA TRP A 73 5.96 11.12 6.94
C TRP A 73 6.11 11.92 8.23
N VAL A 74 5.74 13.21 8.20
CA VAL A 74 5.95 14.15 9.31
C VAL A 74 4.63 14.68 9.90
N TYR A 75 3.50 14.45 9.22
CA TYR A 75 2.22 15.04 9.62
C TYR A 75 1.40 14.12 10.54
N ASN A 76 0.57 14.68 11.41
CA ASN A 76 -0.25 13.92 12.37
C ASN A 76 -1.44 13.15 11.73
N SER A 77 -1.68 13.33 10.43
CA SER A 77 -2.77 12.67 9.72
C SER A 77 -2.35 12.31 8.32
N TRP A 78 -2.76 11.15 7.81
CA TRP A 78 -2.45 10.70 6.44
C TRP A 78 -3.69 10.66 5.54
N MET A 79 -3.47 10.57 4.22
CA MET A 79 -4.50 10.27 3.22
C MET A 79 -4.01 9.20 2.24
N PRO A 80 -4.93 8.47 1.56
CA PRO A 80 -4.55 7.44 0.59
C PRO A 80 -3.65 8.00 -0.52
N ALA A 81 -3.94 9.23 -0.96
CA ALA A 81 -3.16 9.93 -1.97
C ALA A 81 -1.68 10.09 -1.58
N ASN A 82 -1.37 10.26 -0.29
CA ASN A 82 0.02 10.38 0.16
C ASN A 82 0.79 9.09 -0.08
N VAL A 83 0.24 7.94 0.33
CA VAL A 83 0.90 6.64 0.13
C VAL A 83 1.14 6.35 -1.35
N LEU A 84 0.18 6.71 -2.21
CA LEU A 84 0.33 6.58 -3.67
C LEU A 84 1.38 7.53 -4.26
N GLU A 85 1.51 8.75 -3.73
CA GLU A 85 2.54 9.70 -4.14
C GLU A 85 3.94 9.20 -3.79
N PHE A 86 4.09 8.56 -2.63
CA PHE A 86 5.34 7.91 -2.24
C PHE A 86 5.73 6.80 -3.22
N LYS A 87 4.79 5.94 -3.64
CA LYS A 87 5.04 4.96 -4.71
C LYS A 87 5.52 5.65 -5.99
N LYS A 88 4.78 6.65 -6.45
CA LYS A 88 5.12 7.37 -7.68
C LYS A 88 6.53 7.94 -7.60
N LYS A 89 6.92 8.58 -6.50
CA LYS A 89 8.29 9.12 -6.34
C LYS A 89 9.38 8.06 -6.35
N LEU A 90 9.14 6.92 -5.71
CA LEU A 90 10.13 5.83 -5.63
C LEU A 90 10.32 5.08 -6.96
N PHE A 91 9.27 5.00 -7.77
CA PHE A 91 9.24 4.18 -8.98
C PHE A 91 9.06 5.00 -10.27
N ALA A 92 9.09 6.34 -10.19
CA ALA A 92 8.99 7.24 -11.35
C ALA A 92 10.10 7.03 -12.39
N ASP A 93 11.25 6.51 -11.97
CA ASP A 93 12.38 6.22 -12.87
C ASP A 93 12.18 4.95 -13.72
N ASN A 94 11.15 4.12 -13.47
CA ASN A 94 10.87 2.94 -14.28
C ASN A 94 10.00 3.23 -15.53
N ASP A 95 9.48 4.46 -15.69
CA ASP A 95 8.63 4.86 -16.83
C ASP A 95 9.40 5.68 -17.91
N MET A 96 10.70 5.93 -17.76
CA MET A 96 11.53 6.57 -18.80
C MET A 96 12.34 5.56 -19.62
N VAL A 97 11.67 4.64 -20.32
CA VAL A 97 12.21 4.01 -21.53
C VAL A 97 11.06 3.73 -22.51
N ILE A 98 10.72 4.72 -23.35
CA ILE A 98 10.26 4.50 -24.73
C ILE A 98 10.85 5.60 -25.61
#